data_AF-A0A4V2M4N3-F1
#
_entry.id   AF-A0A4V2M4N3-F1
#
_cell.length_a   1.000
_cell.length_b   1.000
_cell.length_c   1.000
_cell.angle_alpha   90.00
_cell.angle_beta   90.00
_cell.angle_gamma   90.00
#
_symmetry.space_group_name_H-M   'P 1'
#
loop_
_entity.id
_entity.type
_entity.pdbx_description
1 polymer ?
#
loop_
_entity_poly.entity_id
_entity_poly.type
_entity_poly.pdbx_seq_one_letter_code
_entity_poly.pdbx_strand_id
1 'polypeptide(L)'
;MGWPQTRVELIESGRIKPNHRLISTLTRAYGIDLDRSPDLLAQLNDATQPAESDKLAWIRSHALRKTTATALDNAGQAARQIADQLGQAKVSITQDTYLHRQPANPTAVQALEHAFDDPNLA
;
A
#
# COMPACT_ATOMS: atom_id res chain seq x y z
N MET A 1 12.55 12.08 -5.31
CA MET A 1 13.67 12.64 -4.52
C MET A 1 13.74 11.89 -3.21
N GLY A 2 14.78 11.09 -3.00
CA GLY A 2 14.93 10.24 -1.81
C GLY A 2 15.72 10.97 -0.73
N TRP A 3 15.04 11.72 0.12
CA TRP A 3 15.61 12.24 1.36
C TRP A 3 15.31 11.23 2.49
N PRO A 4 16.26 10.94 3.39
CA PRO A 4 15.97 10.07 4.53
C PRO A 4 14.96 10.77 5.43
N GLN A 5 13.71 10.28 5.43
CA GLN A 5 12.70 10.78 6.35
C GLN A 5 13.14 10.45 7.78
N THR A 6 13.16 11.46 8.64
CA THR A 6 13.43 11.23 10.05
C THR A 6 12.26 10.43 10.65
N ARG A 7 12.52 9.72 11.75
CA ARG A 7 11.46 9.02 12.49
C ARG A 7 10.33 9.96 12.92
N VAL A 8 10.64 11.25 13.15
CA VAL A 8 9.65 12.27 13.53
C VAL A 8 8.71 12.58 12.36
N GLU A 9 9.24 12.80 11.16
CA GLU A 9 8.40 13.05 9.96
C GLU A 9 7.48 11.87 9.61
N LEU A 10 7.93 10.65 9.86
CA LEU A 10 7.10 9.45 9.66
C LEU A 10 5.96 9.35 10.68
N ILE A 11 6.11 9.93 11.86
CA ILE A 11 5.05 10.02 12.88
C ILE A 11 4.07 11.13 12.50
N GLU A 12 4.56 12.31 12.12
CA GLU A 12 3.74 13.46 11.72
C GLU A 12 2.88 13.14 10.48
N SER A 13 3.40 12.34 9.56
CA SER A 13 2.64 11.86 8.39
C SER A 13 1.74 10.65 8.69
N GLY A 14 1.67 10.18 9.94
CA GLY A 14 0.85 9.03 10.36
C GLY A 14 1.31 7.69 9.78
N ARG A 15 2.53 7.61 9.25
CA ARG A 15 3.08 6.40 8.61
C ARG A 15 3.67 5.41 9.59
N ILE A 16 3.95 5.84 10.82
CA ILE A 16 4.39 4.99 11.92
C ILE A 16 3.49 5.26 13.12
N LYS A 17 2.86 4.21 13.64
CA LYS A 17 2.12 4.27 14.90
C LYS A 17 3.11 4.49 16.05
N PRO A 18 2.91 5.50 16.91
CA PRO A 18 3.73 5.69 18.10
C PRO A 18 3.63 4.48 19.03
N ASN A 19 4.76 4.04 19.58
CA ASN A 19 4.80 3.06 20.66
C ASN A 19 5.33 3.70 21.94
N HIS A 20 5.16 3.03 23.08
CA HIS A 20 5.53 3.56 24.39
C HIS A 20 6.99 4.08 24.45
N ARG A 21 7.93 3.36 23.81
CA ARG A 21 9.36 3.75 23.76
C ARG A 21 9.59 5.01 22.92
N LEU A 22 8.87 5.16 21.82
CA LEU A 22 8.95 6.34 20.95
C LEU A 22 8.35 7.56 21.65
N ILE A 23 7.20 7.39 22.30
CA ILE A 23 6.52 8.45 23.06
C ILE A 23 7.38 8.92 24.23
N SER A 24 7.99 8.01 24.99
CA SER A 24 8.91 8.38 26.08
C SER A 24 10.14 9.16 25.60
N THR A 25 10.62 8.83 24.39
CA THR A 25 11.75 9.54 23.77
C THR A 25 11.35 10.95 23.34
N LEU A 26 10.17 11.10 22.74
CA LEU A 26 9.65 12.41 22.31
C LEU A 26 9.35 13.31 23.51
N THR A 27 8.64 12.83 24.52
CA THR A 27 8.33 13.63 25.73
C THR A 27 9.59 14.11 26.43
N ARG A 28 10.63 13.28 26.53
CA ARG A 28 11.95 13.73 27.02
C ARG A 28 12.59 14.77 26.10
N ALA A 29 12.57 14.57 24.78
CA ALA A 29 13.17 15.48 23.82
C ALA A 29 12.51 16.86 23.81
N TYR A 30 11.19 16.92 24.03
CA TYR A 30 10.41 18.16 24.11
C TYR A 30 10.29 18.71 25.53
N GLY A 31 10.92 18.09 26.53
CA GLY A 31 10.86 18.55 27.93
C GLY A 31 9.46 18.48 28.55
N ILE A 32 8.59 17.60 28.04
CA ILE A 32 7.24 17.40 28.55
C ILE A 32 7.33 16.50 29.78
N ASP A 33 6.97 17.06 30.94
CA ASP A 33 6.84 16.33 32.20
C ASP A 33 5.46 15.65 32.26
N LEU A 34 5.40 14.36 31.92
CA LEU A 34 4.16 13.57 31.94
C LEU A 34 3.62 13.35 33.35
N ASP A 35 4.47 13.39 34.38
CA ASP A 35 4.05 13.21 35.77
C ASP A 35 3.22 14.40 36.26
N ARG A 36 3.40 15.58 35.63
CA ARG A 36 2.58 16.78 35.86
C ARG A 36 1.29 16.83 35.04
N SER A 37 1.08 15.89 34.12
CA SER A 37 -0.08 15.90 33.22
C SER A 37 -0.69 14.50 33.10
N PRO A 38 -1.44 14.05 34.12
CA PRO A 38 -2.03 12.71 34.15
C PRO A 38 -3.03 12.47 33.01
N ASP A 39 -3.75 13.51 32.57
CA ASP A 39 -4.68 13.42 31.46
C ASP A 39 -3.97 13.17 30.12
N LEU A 40 -2.82 13.82 29.91
CA LEU A 40 -2.00 13.59 28.73
C LEU A 40 -1.41 12.17 28.76
N LEU A 41 -0.95 11.72 29.92
CA LEU A 41 -0.45 10.36 30.10
C LEU A 41 -1.55 9.31 29.79
N ALA A 42 -2.78 9.53 30.26
CA ALA A 42 -3.91 8.66 29.97
C ALA A 42 -4.23 8.60 28.46
N GLN A 43 -4.28 9.76 27.79
CA GLN A 43 -4.50 9.82 26.34
C GLN A 43 -3.38 9.13 25.53
N LEU A 44 -2.13 9.27 25.96
CA LEU A 44 -1.00 8.59 25.32
C LEU A 44 -1.07 7.07 25.52
N ASN A 45 -1.46 6.62 26.71
CA ASN A 45 -1.65 5.20 26.99
C ASN A 45 -2.78 4.60 26.15
N ASP A 46 -3.87 5.32 25.96
CA ASP A 46 -4.98 4.92 25.09
C ASP A 46 -4.55 4.86 23.61
N ALA A 47 -3.91 5.92 23.12
CA ALA A 47 -3.43 5.99 21.73
C ALA A 47 -2.37 4.92 21.37
N THR A 48 -1.64 4.41 22.37
CA THR A 48 -0.66 3.34 22.19
C THR A 48 -1.25 1.94 22.35
N GLN A 49 -2.52 1.80 22.78
CA GLN A 49 -3.18 0.50 22.82
C GLN A 49 -3.31 -0.11 21.41
N PRO A 50 -3.28 -1.45 21.30
CA PRO A 50 -3.63 -2.12 20.06
C PRO A 50 -5.03 -1.72 19.59
N ALA A 51 -5.15 -1.28 18.34
CA ALA A 51 -6.41 -1.00 17.69
C ALA A 51 -6.76 -2.16 16.74
N GLU A 52 -8.04 -2.31 16.38
CA GLU A 52 -8.46 -3.32 15.40
C GLU A 52 -7.71 -3.21 14.06
N SER A 53 -7.32 -1.99 13.66
CA SER A 53 -6.50 -1.75 12.46
C SER A 53 -5.09 -2.35 12.56
N ASP A 54 -4.54 -2.55 13.75
CA ASP A 54 -3.22 -3.20 13.91
C ASP A 54 -3.27 -4.67 13.48
N LYS A 55 -4.44 -5.32 13.55
CA LYS A 55 -4.66 -6.67 13.01
C LYS A 55 -4.52 -6.71 11.49
N LEU A 56 -4.55 -5.55 10.82
CA LEU A 56 -4.35 -5.40 9.39
C LEU A 56 -2.90 -5.02 9.05
N ALA A 57 -1.98 -4.94 10.02
CA ALA A 57 -0.58 -4.58 9.77
C ALA A 57 0.15 -5.53 8.81
N TRP A 58 -0.32 -6.78 8.67
CA TRP A 58 0.19 -7.73 7.67
C TRP A 58 -0.19 -7.34 6.23
N ILE A 59 -1.22 -6.51 6.05
CA ILE A 59 -1.63 -5.96 4.75
C ILE A 59 -0.61 -4.89 4.37
N ARG A 60 0.43 -5.32 3.65
CA ARG A 60 1.40 -4.40 3.04
C ARG A 60 0.65 -3.39 2.17
N SER A 61 1.05 -2.11 2.20
CA SER A 61 0.41 -1.06 1.36
C SER A 61 0.44 -1.38 -0.13
N HIS A 62 1.36 -2.25 -0.56
CA HIS A 62 1.41 -2.76 -1.93
C HIS A 62 0.26 -3.75 -2.24
N ALA A 63 -0.13 -4.59 -1.28
CA ALA A 63 -1.28 -5.48 -1.41
C ALA A 63 -2.59 -4.68 -1.54
N LEU A 64 -2.76 -3.66 -0.70
CA LEU A 64 -3.91 -2.75 -0.79
C LEU A 64 -4.00 -2.08 -2.16
N ARG A 65 -2.87 -1.55 -2.66
CA ARG A 65 -2.81 -0.93 -4.00
C ARG A 65 -3.17 -1.91 -5.12
N LYS A 66 -2.76 -3.18 -5.03
CA LYS A 66 -3.19 -4.22 -5.98
C LYS A 66 -4.69 -4.49 -5.90
N THR A 67 -5.23 -4.65 -4.69
CA THR A 67 -6.67 -4.83 -4.50
C THR A 67 -7.47 -3.66 -5.08
N THR A 68 -7.04 -2.42 -4.86
CA THR A 68 -7.64 -1.23 -5.46
C THR A 68 -7.56 -1.25 -6.98
N ALA A 69 -6.40 -1.58 -7.55
CA ALA A 69 -6.23 -1.67 -9.00
C ALA A 69 -7.16 -2.73 -9.62
N THR A 70 -7.24 -3.92 -9.03
CA THR A 70 -8.13 -5.00 -9.46
C THR A 70 -9.60 -4.59 -9.38
N ALA A 71 -10.02 -3.91 -8.31
CA ALA A 71 -11.40 -3.43 -8.18
C ALA A 71 -11.78 -2.43 -9.28
N LEU A 72 -10.86 -1.51 -9.61
CA LEU A 72 -11.10 -0.51 -10.66
C LEU A 72 -11.05 -1.12 -12.07
N ASP A 73 -10.15 -2.08 -12.31
CA ASP A 73 -10.04 -2.84 -13.55
C ASP A 73 -11.32 -3.65 -13.81
N ASN A 74 -11.82 -4.36 -12.79
CA ASN A 74 -13.09 -5.08 -12.84
C ASN A 74 -14.30 -4.14 -13.08
N ALA A 75 -14.20 -2.87 -12.68
CA ALA A 75 -15.20 -1.84 -12.95
C ALA A 75 -15.05 -1.21 -14.35
N GLY A 76 -14.13 -1.71 -15.18
CA GLY A 76 -13.91 -1.25 -16.56
C GLY A 76 -13.12 0.05 -16.69
N GLN A 77 -12.43 0.50 -15.64
CA GLN A 77 -11.60 1.70 -15.70
C GLN A 77 -10.37 1.46 -16.59
N ALA A 78 -10.02 2.44 -17.41
CA ALA A 78 -8.81 2.35 -18.22
C ALA A 78 -7.55 2.43 -17.34
N ALA A 79 -6.47 1.79 -17.79
CA ALA A 79 -5.20 1.76 -17.06
C ALA A 79 -4.67 3.16 -16.67
N ARG A 80 -4.95 4.20 -17.46
CA ARG A 80 -4.66 5.60 -17.13
C ARG A 80 -5.43 6.09 -15.91
N GLN A 81 -6.74 5.87 -15.85
CA GLN A 81 -7.58 6.29 -14.74
C GLN A 81 -7.17 5.59 -13.45
N ILE A 82 -6.81 4.31 -13.54
CA ILE A 82 -6.28 3.53 -12.42
C ILE A 82 -4.93 4.08 -11.98
N ALA A 83 -4.03 4.42 -12.91
CA ALA A 83 -2.74 5.02 -12.59
C ALA A 83 -2.87 6.37 -11.86
N ASP A 84 -3.79 7.23 -12.31
CA ASP A 84 -4.04 8.52 -11.69
C ASP A 84 -4.57 8.34 -10.25
N GLN A 85 -5.51 7.40 -10.04
CA GLN A 85 -6.01 7.03 -8.71
C GLN A 85 -4.91 6.49 -7.78
N LEU A 86 -3.93 5.77 -8.33
CA LEU A 86 -2.79 5.23 -7.57
C LEU A 86 -1.62 6.22 -7.42
N GLY A 87 -1.74 7.43 -8.00
CA GLY A 87 -0.69 8.45 -7.99
C GLY A 87 0.53 8.12 -8.85
N GLN A 88 0.36 7.31 -9.89
CA GLN A 88 1.44 6.88 -10.79
C GLN A 88 1.55 7.80 -12.01
N ALA A 89 2.69 8.49 -12.16
CA ALA A 89 2.93 9.34 -13.33
C ALA A 89 3.07 8.55 -14.63
N LYS A 90 3.62 7.32 -14.56
CA LYS A 90 3.83 6.42 -15.70
C LYS A 90 2.79 5.30 -15.68
N VAL A 91 1.93 5.23 -16.69
CA VAL A 91 0.87 4.20 -16.80
C VAL A 91 1.41 2.79 -16.91
N SER A 92 2.58 2.60 -17.52
CA SER A 92 3.20 1.27 -17.64
C SER A 92 3.39 0.61 -16.27
N ILE A 93 3.66 1.36 -15.21
CA ILE A 93 3.78 0.81 -13.85
C ILE A 93 2.46 0.15 -13.41
N THR A 94 1.33 0.82 -13.66
CA THR A 94 0.01 0.26 -13.35
C THR A 94 -0.26 -0.99 -14.18
N GLN A 95 0.00 -0.93 -15.49
CA GLN A 95 -0.23 -2.06 -16.40
C GLN A 95 0.63 -3.28 -16.05
N ASP A 96 1.92 -3.06 -15.76
CA ASP A 96 2.89 -4.15 -15.58
C ASP A 96 2.85 -4.73 -14.16
N THR A 97 2.57 -3.90 -13.15
CA THR A 97 2.69 -4.29 -11.73
C THR A 97 1.36 -4.56 -11.05
N TYR A 98 0.32 -3.80 -11.41
CA TYR A 98 -0.92 -3.74 -10.65
C TYR A 98 -2.11 -4.39 -11.38
N LEU A 99 -2.13 -4.34 -12.70
CA LEU A 99 -3.11 -5.08 -13.50
C LEU A 99 -2.64 -6.51 -13.70
N HIS A 100 -3.52 -7.47 -13.45
CA HIS A 100 -3.26 -8.86 -13.79
C HIS A 100 -3.69 -9.07 -15.23
N ARG A 101 -2.84 -9.71 -16.05
CA ARG A 101 -3.32 -10.20 -17.34
C ARG A 101 -4.39 -11.26 -17.04
N GLN A 102 -5.62 -11.04 -17.47
CA GLN A 102 -6.59 -12.14 -17.57
C GLN A 102 -5.92 -13.30 -18.33
N PRO A 103 -6.29 -14.56 -18.04
CA PRO A 103 -5.76 -15.72 -18.76
C PRO A 103 -5.80 -15.45 -20.28
N ALA A 104 -4.72 -15.84 -20.95
CA ALA A 104 -4.43 -15.50 -22.35
C ALA A 104 -5.70 -15.51 -23.21
N ASN A 105 -5.89 -14.44 -23.98
CA ASN A 105 -7.03 -14.26 -24.88
C ASN A 105 -7.45 -15.61 -25.50
N PRO A 106 -8.64 -16.15 -25.20
CA PRO A 106 -9.02 -17.49 -25.63
C PRO A 106 -8.94 -17.71 -27.14
N THR A 107 -9.20 -16.67 -27.94
CA THR A 107 -9.03 -16.74 -29.39
C THR A 107 -7.57 -16.78 -29.82
N ALA A 108 -6.66 -16.13 -29.08
CA ALA A 108 -5.22 -16.24 -29.33
C ALA A 108 -4.68 -17.61 -28.93
N VAL A 109 -5.19 -18.19 -27.83
CA VAL A 109 -4.85 -19.58 -27.44
C VAL A 109 -5.32 -20.53 -28.52
N GLN A 110 -6.57 -20.46 -28.98
CA GLN A 110 -7.07 -21.31 -30.06
C GLN A 110 -6.28 -21.14 -31.37
N ALA A 111 -5.91 -19.91 -31.73
CA ALA A 111 -5.09 -19.67 -32.92
C ALA A 111 -3.69 -20.28 -32.80
N LEU A 112 -3.10 -20.25 -31.60
CA LEU A 112 -1.79 -20.87 -31.33
C LEU A 112 -1.88 -22.40 -31.35
N GLU A 113 -2.88 -23.00 -30.70
CA GLU A 113 -3.12 -24.45 -30.73
C GLU A 113 -3.32 -24.93 -32.19
N HIS A 114 -4.16 -24.25 -32.97
CA HIS A 114 -4.35 -24.57 -34.39
C HIS A 114 -3.08 -24.47 -35.22
N ALA A 115 -2.19 -23.52 -34.91
CA ALA A 115 -0.90 -23.43 -35.58
C ALA A 115 0.00 -24.62 -35.21
N PHE A 116 0.09 -24.99 -33.94
CA PHE A 116 0.88 -26.14 -33.52
C PHE A 116 0.36 -27.49 -34.05
N ASP A 117 -0.93 -27.57 -34.35
CA ASP A 117 -1.58 -28.75 -34.93
C ASP A 117 -1.56 -28.78 -36.47
N ASP A 118 -1.08 -27.73 -37.16
CA ASP A 118 -0.98 -27.73 -38.63
C ASP A 118 0.19 -28.61 -39.08
N PRO A 119 -0.07 -29.73 -39.78
CA PRO A 119 0.97 -30.64 -40.25
C PRO A 119 1.90 -30.03 -41.31
N ASN A 120 1.60 -28.82 -41.83
CA ASN A 120 2.41 -28.11 -42.81
C ASN A 120 3.33 -27.05 -42.18
N LEU A 121 3.40 -26.95 -40.86
CA LEU A 121 4.25 -25.98 -40.14
C LEU A 121 5.71 -26.46 -39.96
N ALA A 122 6.13 -27.47 -40.73
CA ALA A 122 7.51 -27.99 -40.81
C ALA A 122 8.14 -27.72 -42.18
#